data_AF-A0A2E1H3X6-F1
#
_entry.id   AF-A0A2E1H3X6-F1
#
_cell.length_a   1.000
_cell.length_b   1.000
_cell.length_c   1.000
_cell.angle_alpha   90.00
_cell.angle_beta   90.00
_cell.angle_gamma   90.00
#
_symmetry.space_group_name_H-M   'P 1'
#
loop_
_entity.id
_entity.type
_entity.pdbx_description
1 polymer ?
#
loop_
_entity_poly.entity_id
_entity_poly.type
_entity_poly.pdbx_seq_one_letter_code
_entity_poly.pdbx_strand_id
1 'polypeptide(L)'
;MTIDFKQQFGVNAGYVESLFEQWRQDPSTVDEEWGLWFSSVAAEAGTKVKEQKSAAPPSDDDVEAEALRGVAASIARNMNASLDVPTATSVRTIPVKVLEENRRIINAHMKVRALGKASYTHLIAFAMVQAIKEQPNVQAFYKEVEGKPYRMQPKYINIGIAIDVGKDGQRSLVVPNIKGAEAMNFKQFYDAYQDVVARGRAGKLTAADYAGTTFSLTNPGGFGTEASVPRLMQGQGLILATGAIGVPVQARAMNPAMLAEIAMGPVMTVTSTYDHRTVQGAESGLLLKRIEELLDDADGFWTDIFHVLRVPWTPARLDKDHHTLNTNNAPVEQAKVWQLMTAYRTRGCQLADLDPLEYKADLLPSLDPSWYGFTIWDLDREFLTDGMCGRHSMTLREILEVLRETYCRRWTIEYMHIVNRKRKHWVRDRVENQRNTEVFNEESRMRILQRLTSAENFEQFLHTRYPGNKRFSLEGADTLIPAMSEIIDCAAKRGVKRVVIGMAHRGRLNVLANILNKSYAKIFSEFEGVMLPGESEGSGDVKYHLGARGVYATPCGKDIEVVLTANPSHLEAVNPV
;
A
#
# COMPACT_ATOMS: atom_id res chain seq x y z
N MET A 1 4.53 -54.97 30.51
CA MET A 1 5.44 -54.30 31.47
C MET A 1 6.62 -55.23 31.68
N THR A 2 7.83 -54.72 31.52
CA THR A 2 9.11 -55.40 31.81
C THR A 2 9.31 -55.44 33.33
N ILE A 3 9.89 -56.51 33.88
CA ILE A 3 10.20 -56.63 35.32
C ILE A 3 11.23 -55.55 35.68
N ASP A 4 10.96 -54.71 36.68
CA ASP A 4 11.92 -53.71 37.18
C ASP A 4 12.84 -54.35 38.23
N PHE A 5 13.88 -55.02 37.76
CA PHE A 5 14.89 -55.67 38.61
C PHE A 5 15.64 -54.67 39.49
N LYS A 6 15.74 -53.39 39.06
CA LYS A 6 16.47 -52.35 39.78
C LYS A 6 15.75 -51.94 41.06
N GLN A 7 14.42 -51.93 41.04
CA GLN A 7 13.61 -51.63 42.22
C GLN A 7 13.61 -52.78 43.25
N GLN A 8 13.65 -54.04 42.80
CA GLN A 8 13.56 -55.20 43.70
C GLN A 8 14.91 -55.68 44.26
N PHE A 9 15.99 -55.59 43.47
CA PHE A 9 17.29 -56.18 43.84
C PHE A 9 18.43 -55.15 43.97
N GLY A 10 18.13 -53.87 43.76
CA GLY A 10 19.07 -52.77 44.01
C GLY A 10 20.41 -52.95 43.28
N VAL A 11 21.51 -53.03 44.03
CA VAL A 11 22.87 -53.14 43.48
C VAL A 11 23.09 -54.44 42.70
N ASN A 12 22.34 -55.50 43.03
CA ASN A 12 22.46 -56.82 42.39
C ASN A 12 21.56 -56.98 41.15
N ALA A 13 20.82 -55.93 40.75
CA ALA A 13 19.84 -56.00 39.67
C ALA A 13 20.42 -56.48 38.34
N GLY A 14 21.63 -56.02 37.97
CA GLY A 14 22.27 -56.44 36.72
C GLY A 14 22.66 -57.92 36.68
N TYR A 15 22.95 -58.52 37.84
CA TYR A 15 23.25 -59.94 37.93
C TYR A 15 21.97 -60.78 37.81
N VAL A 16 20.91 -60.40 38.52
CA VAL A 16 19.60 -61.10 38.47
C VAL A 16 18.96 -60.98 37.08
N GLU A 17 19.10 -59.83 36.42
CA GLU A 17 18.64 -59.64 35.03
C GLU A 17 19.38 -60.57 34.06
N SER A 18 20.69 -60.77 34.25
CA SER A 18 21.46 -61.72 33.44
C SER A 18 21.04 -63.19 33.67
N LEU A 19 20.71 -63.57 34.91
CA LEU A 19 20.18 -64.90 35.24
C LEU A 19 18.77 -65.11 34.66
N PHE A 20 17.93 -64.08 34.66
CA PHE A 20 16.58 -64.15 34.09
C PHE A 20 16.62 -64.37 32.57
N GLU A 21 17.53 -63.70 31.85
CA GLU A 21 17.67 -63.88 30.40
C GLU A 21 18.25 -65.25 30.05
N GLN A 22 19.18 -65.78 30.85
CA GLN A 22 19.67 -67.16 30.72
C GLN A 22 18.55 -68.19 30.95
N TRP A 23 17.75 -68.01 32.02
CA TRP A 23 16.59 -68.86 32.31
C TRP A 23 15.53 -68.82 31.20
N ARG A 24 15.29 -67.67 30.56
CA ARG A 24 14.35 -67.55 29.42
C ARG A 24 14.79 -68.36 28.21
N GLN A 25 16.10 -68.52 28.02
CA GLN A 25 16.65 -69.30 26.90
C GLN A 25 16.69 -70.80 27.22
N ASP A 26 17.08 -71.16 28.44
CA ASP A 26 17.07 -72.53 28.95
C ASP A 26 16.84 -72.54 30.48
N PRO A 27 15.68 -73.03 30.96
CA PRO A 27 15.35 -73.06 32.38
C PRO A 27 16.28 -73.89 33.26
N SER A 28 17.07 -74.81 32.69
CA SER A 28 18.00 -75.66 33.45
C SER A 28 19.32 -74.98 33.81
N THR A 29 19.55 -73.76 33.31
CA THR A 29 20.80 -73.00 33.48
C THR A 29 20.89 -72.23 34.80
N VAL A 30 19.81 -72.20 35.57
CA VAL A 30 19.73 -71.56 36.89
C VAL A 30 19.29 -72.58 37.94
N ASP A 31 19.66 -72.33 39.20
CA ASP A 31 19.26 -73.19 40.31
C ASP A 31 17.73 -73.24 40.46
N GLU A 32 17.23 -74.35 41.00
CA GLU A 32 15.79 -74.67 41.07
C GLU A 32 14.97 -73.58 41.81
N GLU A 33 15.54 -72.96 42.85
CA GLU A 33 14.92 -71.83 43.57
C GLU A 33 14.73 -70.60 42.68
N TRP A 34 15.71 -70.28 41.82
CA TRP A 34 15.62 -69.16 40.87
C TRP A 34 14.63 -69.48 39.75
N GLY A 35 14.61 -70.72 39.25
CA GLY A 35 13.65 -71.15 38.24
C GLY A 35 12.19 -71.06 38.72
N LEU A 36 11.92 -71.43 39.97
CA LEU A 36 10.59 -71.29 40.60
C LEU A 36 10.21 -69.82 40.80
N TRP A 37 11.16 -68.97 41.21
CA TRP A 37 10.90 -67.54 41.36
C TRP A 37 10.61 -66.88 39.99
N PHE A 38 11.44 -67.09 38.97
CA PHE A 38 11.25 -66.51 37.64
C PHE A 38 9.96 -66.97 36.96
N SER A 39 9.58 -68.24 37.15
CA SER A 39 8.29 -68.76 36.66
C SER A 39 7.09 -68.13 37.38
N SER A 40 7.17 -67.90 38.70
CA SER A 40 6.11 -67.21 39.45
C SER A 40 5.92 -65.76 39.00
N VAL A 41 7.01 -65.03 38.76
CA VAL A 41 6.97 -63.64 38.29
C VAL A 41 6.48 -63.54 36.85
N ALA A 42 6.86 -64.49 35.99
CA ALA A 42 6.34 -64.59 34.63
C ALA A 42 4.83 -64.92 34.60
N ALA A 43 4.35 -65.76 35.52
CA ALA A 43 2.93 -66.10 35.65
C ALA A 43 2.09 -64.92 36.18
N GLU A 44 2.60 -64.15 37.15
CA GLU A 44 1.93 -62.93 37.64
C GLU A 44 1.88 -61.83 36.57
N ALA A 45 2.92 -61.72 35.73
CA ALA A 45 2.92 -60.83 34.56
C ALA A 45 1.95 -61.29 33.44
N GLY A 46 1.58 -62.57 33.41
CA GLY A 46 0.73 -63.19 32.39
C GLY A 46 -0.79 -63.07 32.61
N THR A 47 -1.27 -62.58 33.76
CA THR A 47 -2.71 -62.72 34.13
C THR A 47 -3.53 -61.42 34.16
N LYS A 48 -3.09 -60.35 33.46
CA LYS A 48 -3.92 -59.16 33.15
C LYS A 48 -3.57 -58.50 31.80
N VAL A 49 -3.45 -59.30 30.74
CA VAL A 49 -3.54 -58.77 29.37
C VAL A 49 -4.96 -59.06 28.89
N LYS A 50 -5.85 -58.06 29.01
CA LYS A 50 -6.98 -57.98 28.09
C LYS A 50 -6.37 -58.00 26.70
N GLU A 51 -6.72 -58.98 25.87
CA GLU A 51 -6.52 -58.91 24.44
C GLU A 51 -7.12 -57.59 23.95
N GLN A 52 -6.27 -56.56 23.85
CA GLN A 52 -6.48 -55.54 22.85
C GLN A 52 -6.40 -56.30 21.53
N LYS A 53 -7.56 -56.64 20.97
CA LYS A 53 -7.69 -56.71 19.52
C LYS A 53 -6.93 -55.50 19.00
N SER A 54 -5.79 -55.70 18.33
CA SER A 54 -5.18 -54.63 17.56
C SER A 54 -6.32 -54.08 16.72
N ALA A 55 -6.67 -52.81 16.92
CA ALA A 55 -7.60 -52.16 16.01
C ALA A 55 -7.08 -52.47 14.61
N ALA A 56 -7.93 -53.04 13.76
CA ALA A 56 -7.61 -53.13 12.36
C ALA A 56 -7.17 -51.72 11.94
N PRO A 57 -6.11 -51.59 11.11
CA PRO A 57 -5.77 -50.28 10.56
C PRO A 57 -7.07 -49.67 10.02
N PRO A 58 -7.36 -48.39 10.31
CA PRO A 58 -8.63 -47.77 9.91
C PRO A 58 -8.87 -48.11 8.45
N SER A 59 -9.98 -48.77 8.20
CA SER A 59 -10.36 -49.19 6.85
C SER A 59 -10.84 -47.96 6.09
N ASP A 60 -10.74 -47.95 4.76
CA ASP A 60 -11.30 -46.84 3.97
C ASP A 60 -12.82 -46.66 4.23
N ASP A 61 -13.49 -47.67 4.79
CA ASP A 61 -14.89 -47.61 5.24
C ASP A 61 -15.11 -46.73 6.48
N ASP A 62 -14.05 -46.39 7.22
CA ASP A 62 -14.07 -45.47 8.37
C ASP A 62 -13.87 -44.00 7.96
N VAL A 63 -13.80 -43.71 6.66
CA VAL A 63 -13.58 -42.37 6.09
C VAL A 63 -14.87 -41.87 5.42
N GLU A 64 -15.41 -40.75 5.88
CA GLU A 64 -16.56 -40.11 5.22
C GLU A 64 -16.15 -39.60 3.81
N ALA A 65 -16.76 -40.18 2.78
CA ALA A 65 -16.51 -39.80 1.39
C ALA A 65 -17.37 -38.58 0.98
N GLU A 66 -16.73 -37.43 0.82
CA GLU A 66 -17.37 -36.24 0.22
C GLU A 66 -16.99 -36.10 -1.25
N ALA A 67 -17.99 -36.06 -2.15
CA ALA A 67 -17.76 -35.86 -3.57
C ALA A 67 -17.31 -34.41 -3.86
N LEU A 68 -16.12 -34.26 -4.46
CA LEU A 68 -15.65 -32.95 -4.94
C LEU A 68 -16.56 -32.43 -6.06
N ARG A 69 -17.12 -31.23 -5.91
CA ARG A 69 -18.01 -30.58 -6.89
C ARG A 69 -17.50 -29.18 -7.27
N GLY A 70 -17.98 -28.66 -8.40
CA GLY A 70 -17.70 -27.29 -8.85
C GLY A 70 -16.20 -26.99 -8.97
N VAL A 71 -15.74 -25.96 -8.24
CA VAL A 71 -14.34 -25.51 -8.25
C VAL A 71 -13.39 -26.61 -7.75
N ALA A 72 -13.76 -27.34 -6.69
CA ALA A 72 -12.93 -28.42 -6.13
C ALA A 72 -12.71 -29.56 -7.14
N ALA A 73 -13.75 -29.95 -7.88
CA ALA A 73 -13.63 -30.93 -8.97
C ALA A 73 -12.75 -30.43 -10.12
N SER A 74 -12.79 -29.12 -10.41
CA SER A 74 -11.91 -28.51 -11.42
C SER A 74 -10.45 -28.49 -10.96
N ILE A 75 -10.19 -28.20 -9.68
CA ILE A 75 -8.85 -28.26 -9.10
C ILE A 75 -8.31 -29.68 -9.20
N ALA A 76 -9.08 -30.70 -8.79
CA ALA A 76 -8.66 -32.09 -8.86
C ALA A 76 -8.28 -32.52 -10.30
N ARG A 77 -9.12 -32.16 -11.30
CA ARG A 77 -8.80 -32.42 -12.71
C ARG A 77 -7.51 -31.73 -13.16
N ASN A 78 -7.32 -30.47 -12.79
CA ASN A 78 -6.10 -29.71 -13.13
C ASN A 78 -4.86 -30.27 -12.44
N MET A 79 -4.97 -30.71 -11.18
CA MET A 79 -3.86 -31.33 -10.44
C MET A 79 -3.45 -32.66 -11.09
N ASN A 80 -4.42 -33.49 -11.48
CA ASN A 80 -4.12 -34.73 -12.20
C ASN A 80 -3.43 -34.45 -13.54
N ALA A 81 -3.92 -33.47 -14.32
CA ALA A 81 -3.28 -33.08 -15.58
C ALA A 81 -1.85 -32.51 -15.39
N SER A 82 -1.57 -31.91 -14.23
CA SER A 82 -0.23 -31.39 -13.91
C SER A 82 0.82 -32.47 -13.63
N LEU A 83 0.42 -33.75 -13.50
CA LEU A 83 1.36 -34.85 -13.23
C LEU A 83 2.29 -35.11 -14.42
N ASP A 84 1.83 -34.82 -15.64
CA ASP A 84 2.57 -35.03 -16.89
C ASP A 84 3.53 -33.88 -17.25
N VAL A 85 3.63 -32.87 -16.38
CA VAL A 85 4.53 -31.73 -16.55
C VAL A 85 5.76 -31.95 -15.66
N PRO A 86 6.91 -32.36 -16.22
CA PRO A 86 8.14 -32.54 -15.48
C PRO A 86 8.71 -31.15 -15.13
N THR A 87 8.44 -30.72 -13.91
CA THR A 87 8.87 -29.41 -13.43
C THR A 87 10.24 -29.45 -12.80
N ALA A 88 11.04 -28.42 -13.07
CA ALA A 88 12.20 -28.05 -12.24
C ALA A 88 11.92 -26.72 -11.54
N THR A 89 12.65 -26.41 -10.46
CA THR A 89 12.47 -25.17 -9.70
C THR A 89 13.79 -24.49 -9.45
N SER A 90 13.87 -23.21 -9.79
CA SER A 90 14.96 -22.32 -9.41
C SER A 90 14.51 -21.44 -8.26
N VAL A 91 15.42 -21.13 -7.34
CA VAL A 91 15.14 -20.34 -6.14
C VAL A 91 16.14 -19.20 -6.05
N ARG A 92 15.68 -18.00 -5.69
CA ARG A 92 16.52 -16.84 -5.42
C ARG A 92 16.01 -16.07 -4.21
N THR A 93 16.90 -15.63 -3.34
CA THR A 93 16.57 -14.70 -2.26
C THR A 93 16.93 -13.30 -2.71
N ILE A 94 15.92 -12.42 -2.75
CA ILE A 94 16.02 -11.07 -3.32
C ILE A 94 15.92 -10.04 -2.17
N PRO A 95 16.76 -8.99 -2.15
CA PRO A 95 16.61 -7.88 -1.20
C PRO A 95 15.32 -7.10 -1.50
N VAL A 96 14.59 -6.70 -0.45
CA VAL A 96 13.29 -6.03 -0.58
C VAL A 96 13.34 -4.56 -0.15
N LYS A 97 14.51 -4.07 0.29
CA LYS A 97 14.65 -2.71 0.84
C LYS A 97 14.15 -1.64 -0.15
N VAL A 98 14.68 -1.62 -1.38
CA VAL A 98 14.26 -0.66 -2.42
C VAL A 98 12.76 -0.78 -2.74
N LEU A 99 12.28 -2.00 -2.93
CA LEU A 99 10.86 -2.30 -3.19
C LEU A 99 9.95 -1.79 -2.07
N GLU A 100 10.31 -1.98 -0.80
CA GLU A 100 9.54 -1.49 0.34
C GLU A 100 9.53 0.04 0.40
N GLU A 101 10.68 0.68 0.24
CA GLU A 101 10.79 2.14 0.29
C GLU A 101 9.98 2.81 -0.81
N ASN A 102 10.16 2.38 -2.05
CA ASN A 102 9.46 2.94 -3.19
C ASN A 102 7.95 2.70 -3.10
N ARG A 103 7.53 1.50 -2.66
CA ARG A 103 6.11 1.22 -2.40
C ARG A 103 5.54 2.14 -1.32
N ARG A 104 6.28 2.45 -0.27
CA ARG A 104 5.84 3.36 0.80
C ARG A 104 5.63 4.77 0.26
N ILE A 105 6.60 5.28 -0.49
CA ILE A 105 6.52 6.61 -1.13
C ILE A 105 5.33 6.69 -2.09
N ILE A 106 5.17 5.68 -2.97
CA ILE A 106 4.03 5.58 -3.89
C ILE A 106 2.70 5.60 -3.13
N ASN A 107 2.56 4.77 -2.10
CA ASN A 107 1.30 4.67 -1.36
C ASN A 107 0.97 5.93 -0.55
N ALA A 108 1.98 6.63 -0.02
CA ALA A 108 1.79 7.93 0.61
C ALA A 108 1.21 8.94 -0.40
N HIS A 109 1.74 8.97 -1.63
CA HIS A 109 1.22 9.82 -2.70
C HIS A 109 -0.18 9.39 -3.19
N MET A 110 -0.39 8.11 -3.47
CA MET A 110 -1.69 7.58 -3.93
C MET A 110 -2.81 7.83 -2.92
N LYS A 111 -2.51 7.78 -1.61
CA LYS A 111 -3.45 8.13 -0.54
C LYS A 111 -3.91 9.59 -0.64
N VAL A 112 -2.99 10.52 -0.96
CA VAL A 112 -3.31 11.94 -1.11
C VAL A 112 -4.24 12.19 -2.30
N ARG A 113 -4.11 11.40 -3.38
CA ARG A 113 -4.90 11.52 -4.61
C ARG A 113 -6.09 10.56 -4.70
N ALA A 114 -6.37 9.81 -3.64
CA ALA A 114 -7.41 8.77 -3.61
C ALA A 114 -7.32 7.75 -4.74
N LEU A 115 -6.10 7.38 -5.17
CA LEU A 115 -5.84 6.46 -6.29
C LEU A 115 -5.81 4.97 -5.88
N GLY A 116 -6.17 4.65 -4.63
CA GLY A 116 -6.06 3.30 -4.07
C GLY A 116 -4.69 3.02 -3.45
N LYS A 117 -4.24 1.76 -3.52
CA LYS A 117 -3.00 1.27 -2.90
C LYS A 117 -2.28 0.29 -3.83
N ALA A 118 -0.98 0.46 -4.01
CA ALA A 118 -0.10 -0.51 -4.65
C ALA A 118 0.37 -1.57 -3.63
N SER A 119 0.11 -2.85 -3.94
CA SER A 119 0.64 -3.99 -3.18
C SER A 119 2.01 -4.43 -3.73
N TYR A 120 2.76 -5.20 -2.95
CA TYR A 120 3.99 -5.84 -3.44
C TYR A 120 3.71 -6.70 -4.68
N THR A 121 2.59 -7.42 -4.70
CA THR A 121 2.19 -8.26 -5.83
C THR A 121 2.01 -7.46 -7.12
N HIS A 122 1.47 -6.23 -7.08
CA HIS A 122 1.38 -5.40 -8.29
C HIS A 122 2.77 -5.08 -8.87
N LEU A 123 3.71 -4.73 -7.99
CA LEU A 123 5.06 -4.29 -8.37
C LEU A 123 5.90 -5.48 -8.88
N ILE A 124 5.84 -6.62 -8.17
CA ILE A 124 6.53 -7.85 -8.56
C ILE A 124 5.93 -8.43 -9.85
N ALA A 125 4.61 -8.44 -9.99
CA ALA A 125 3.94 -8.88 -11.21
C ALA A 125 4.34 -8.03 -12.41
N PHE A 126 4.41 -6.71 -12.24
CA PHE A 126 4.85 -5.82 -13.31
C PHE A 126 6.33 -6.01 -13.67
N ALA A 127 7.21 -6.16 -12.67
CA ALA A 127 8.62 -6.51 -12.89
C ALA A 127 8.77 -7.84 -13.64
N MET A 128 7.95 -8.85 -13.29
CA MET A 128 7.90 -10.13 -13.98
C MET A 128 7.48 -9.98 -15.45
N VAL A 129 6.46 -9.15 -15.74
CA VAL A 129 6.04 -8.86 -17.13
C VAL A 129 7.17 -8.22 -17.93
N GLN A 130 7.88 -7.24 -17.36
CA GLN A 130 9.01 -6.59 -18.04
C GLN A 130 10.18 -7.56 -18.27
N ALA A 131 10.53 -8.38 -17.26
CA ALA A 131 11.59 -9.38 -17.40
C ALA A 131 11.26 -10.43 -18.48
N ILE A 132 10.02 -10.89 -18.57
CA ILE A 132 9.59 -11.88 -19.58
C ILE A 132 9.51 -11.27 -20.98
N LYS A 133 9.20 -9.97 -21.10
CA LYS A 133 9.24 -9.25 -22.38
C LYS A 133 10.64 -9.29 -23.01
N GLU A 134 11.68 -9.23 -22.19
CA GLU A 134 13.08 -9.33 -22.61
C GLU A 134 13.55 -10.78 -22.79
N GLN A 135 12.96 -11.71 -22.03
CA GLN A 135 13.27 -13.14 -22.07
C GLN A 135 12.07 -13.97 -22.54
N PRO A 136 11.60 -13.80 -23.80
CA PRO A 136 10.38 -14.46 -24.27
C PRO A 136 10.48 -15.99 -24.28
N ASN A 137 11.67 -16.58 -24.15
CA ASN A 137 11.83 -18.03 -24.12
C ASN A 137 11.20 -18.70 -22.89
N VAL A 138 11.13 -18.01 -21.74
CA VAL A 138 10.66 -18.61 -20.49
C VAL A 138 9.14 -18.82 -20.43
N GLN A 139 8.38 -18.20 -21.33
CA GLN A 139 6.93 -18.42 -21.47
C GLN A 139 6.59 -19.61 -22.37
N ALA A 140 7.59 -20.30 -22.94
CA ALA A 140 7.33 -21.43 -23.82
C ALA A 140 6.82 -22.65 -23.05
N PHE A 141 5.84 -23.36 -23.62
CA PHE A 141 5.22 -24.54 -23.00
C PHE A 141 5.27 -25.74 -23.94
N TYR A 142 5.28 -26.94 -23.35
CA TYR A 142 5.28 -28.19 -24.08
C TYR A 142 3.87 -28.53 -24.60
N LYS A 143 3.78 -28.99 -25.84
CA LYS A 143 2.56 -29.59 -26.37
C LYS A 143 2.89 -30.69 -27.36
N GLU A 144 2.16 -31.80 -27.30
CA GLU A 144 2.19 -32.79 -28.37
C GLU A 144 1.16 -32.46 -29.44
N VAL A 145 1.61 -32.47 -30.70
CA VAL A 145 0.75 -32.33 -31.87
C VAL A 145 1.01 -33.53 -32.76
N GLU A 146 -0.01 -34.34 -32.98
CA GLU A 146 0.08 -35.57 -33.80
C GLU A 146 1.20 -36.53 -33.32
N GLY A 147 1.34 -36.67 -32.00
CA GLY A 147 2.34 -37.55 -31.37
C GLY A 147 3.79 -37.06 -31.43
N LYS A 148 4.03 -35.84 -31.92
CA LYS A 148 5.35 -35.21 -31.94
C LYS A 148 5.46 -34.12 -30.87
N PRO A 149 6.60 -34.02 -30.16
CA PRO A 149 6.81 -32.98 -29.15
C PRO A 149 7.07 -31.61 -29.81
N TYR A 150 6.34 -30.58 -29.38
CA TYR A 150 6.54 -29.20 -29.79
C TYR A 150 6.79 -28.27 -28.61
N ARG A 151 7.71 -27.32 -28.81
CA ARG A 151 7.87 -26.14 -27.97
C ARG A 151 6.98 -25.03 -28.51
N MET A 152 5.90 -24.73 -27.79
CA MET A 152 4.93 -23.71 -28.18
C MET A 152 5.36 -22.35 -27.61
N GLN A 153 5.43 -21.35 -28.47
CA GLN A 153 5.82 -19.99 -28.09
C GLN A 153 4.60 -19.07 -28.10
N PRO A 154 4.13 -18.58 -26.94
CA PRO A 154 3.07 -17.58 -26.90
C PRO A 154 3.51 -16.26 -27.55
N LYS A 155 2.55 -15.55 -28.17
CA LYS A 155 2.76 -14.23 -28.80
C LYS A 155 2.49 -13.05 -27.86
N TYR A 156 1.74 -13.28 -26.78
CA TYR A 156 1.26 -12.26 -25.86
C TYR A 156 1.60 -12.66 -24.43
N ILE A 157 1.74 -11.68 -23.54
CA ILE A 157 1.95 -11.90 -22.12
C ILE A 157 0.61 -11.83 -21.39
N ASN A 158 0.08 -12.99 -20.99
CA ASN A 158 -1.14 -13.10 -20.20
C ASN A 158 -0.79 -13.64 -18.81
N ILE A 159 -0.58 -12.73 -17.85
CA ILE A 159 -0.16 -13.08 -16.49
C ILE A 159 -1.36 -13.48 -15.64
N GLY A 160 -1.35 -14.72 -15.16
CA GLY A 160 -2.29 -15.23 -14.17
C GLY A 160 -1.95 -14.73 -12.77
N ILE A 161 -2.93 -14.22 -12.02
CA ILE A 161 -2.73 -13.72 -10.66
C ILE A 161 -3.60 -14.53 -9.70
N ALA A 162 -2.96 -15.19 -8.72
CA ALA A 162 -3.70 -15.87 -7.67
C ALA A 162 -4.45 -14.87 -6.78
N ILE A 163 -5.77 -14.98 -6.74
CA ILE A 163 -6.65 -14.18 -5.90
C ILE A 163 -7.47 -15.08 -4.99
N ASP A 164 -7.57 -14.68 -3.72
CA ASP A 164 -8.48 -15.30 -2.76
C ASP A 164 -9.89 -14.74 -3.00
N VAL A 165 -10.79 -15.61 -3.43
CA VAL A 165 -12.21 -15.33 -3.66
C VAL A 165 -13.03 -16.22 -2.73
N GLY A 166 -13.93 -15.62 -1.98
CA GLY A 166 -14.72 -16.36 -1.00
C GLY A 166 -15.90 -15.55 -0.52
N LYS A 167 -16.97 -16.25 -0.19
CA LYS A 167 -18.18 -15.71 0.43
C LYS A 167 -18.48 -16.60 1.63
N ASP A 168 -18.91 -16.00 2.74
CA ASP A 168 -19.42 -16.73 3.91
C ASP A 168 -18.42 -17.74 4.53
N GLY A 169 -17.13 -17.36 4.61
CA GLY A 169 -16.10 -18.13 5.34
C GLY A 169 -15.40 -19.23 4.54
N GLN A 170 -15.92 -19.64 3.37
CA GLN A 170 -15.18 -20.51 2.45
C GLN A 170 -14.25 -19.68 1.56
N ARG A 171 -12.95 -19.91 1.70
CA ARG A 171 -11.91 -19.32 0.84
C ARG A 171 -11.62 -20.24 -0.34
N SER A 172 -11.64 -19.71 -1.55
CA SER A 172 -11.25 -20.40 -2.77
C SER A 172 -10.20 -19.58 -3.49
N LEU A 173 -9.11 -20.22 -3.92
CA LEU A 173 -8.11 -19.57 -4.75
C LEU A 173 -8.46 -19.75 -6.22
N VAL A 174 -8.50 -18.66 -6.97
CA VAL A 174 -8.66 -18.66 -8.43
C VAL A 174 -7.54 -17.85 -9.08
N VAL A 175 -7.20 -18.19 -10.31
CA VAL A 175 -6.07 -17.57 -11.05
C VAL A 175 -6.54 -17.00 -12.39
N PRO A 176 -7.32 -15.90 -12.40
CA PRO A 176 -7.62 -15.16 -13.63
C PRO A 176 -6.36 -14.47 -14.17
N ASN A 177 -6.36 -14.12 -15.45
CA ASN A 177 -5.24 -13.47 -16.13
C ASN A 177 -5.51 -12.02 -16.55
N ILE A 178 -4.45 -11.23 -16.57
CA ILE A 178 -4.39 -9.91 -17.18
C ILE A 178 -3.80 -10.10 -18.57
N LYS A 179 -4.58 -9.75 -19.61
CA LYS A 179 -4.22 -10.03 -21.01
C LYS A 179 -3.39 -8.92 -21.63
N GLY A 180 -2.44 -9.29 -22.49
CA GLY A 180 -1.64 -8.33 -23.27
C GLY A 180 -0.83 -7.36 -22.40
N ALA A 181 -0.28 -7.85 -21.28
CA ALA A 181 0.38 -6.99 -20.30
C ALA A 181 1.70 -6.40 -20.83
N GLU A 182 2.28 -6.93 -21.91
CA GLU A 182 3.51 -6.43 -22.54
C GLU A 182 3.40 -5.00 -23.10
N ALA A 183 2.17 -4.58 -23.40
CA ALA A 183 1.84 -3.28 -23.97
C ALA A 183 1.38 -2.26 -22.91
N MET A 184 1.25 -2.67 -21.64
CA MET A 184 0.75 -1.82 -20.56
C MET A 184 1.89 -1.07 -19.87
N ASN A 185 1.67 0.22 -19.57
CA ASN A 185 2.42 0.89 -18.52
C ASN A 185 1.92 0.48 -17.13
N PHE A 186 2.61 0.88 -16.06
CA PHE A 186 2.26 0.46 -14.69
C PHE A 186 0.83 0.85 -14.27
N LYS A 187 0.34 2.04 -14.67
CA LYS A 187 -1.02 2.48 -14.31
C LYS A 187 -2.09 1.64 -15.01
N GLN A 188 -1.92 1.36 -16.29
CA GLN A 188 -2.81 0.50 -17.06
C GLN A 188 -2.82 -0.92 -16.49
N PHE A 189 -1.64 -1.45 -16.16
CA PHE A 189 -1.49 -2.75 -15.52
C PHE A 189 -2.18 -2.79 -14.14
N TYR A 190 -1.98 -1.75 -13.32
CA TYR A 190 -2.64 -1.59 -12.02
C TYR A 190 -4.16 -1.59 -12.16
N ASP A 191 -4.71 -0.81 -13.09
CA ASP A 191 -6.16 -0.73 -13.29
C ASP A 191 -6.74 -2.06 -13.78
N ALA A 192 -6.07 -2.73 -14.72
CA ALA A 192 -6.47 -4.05 -15.20
C ALA A 192 -6.42 -5.11 -14.09
N TYR A 193 -5.38 -5.07 -13.25
CA TYR A 193 -5.29 -5.92 -12.06
C TYR A 193 -6.48 -5.71 -11.12
N GLN A 194 -6.79 -4.44 -10.83
CA GLN A 194 -7.87 -4.10 -9.88
C GLN A 194 -9.25 -4.46 -10.42
N ASP A 195 -9.48 -4.33 -11.74
CA ASP A 195 -10.69 -4.83 -12.39
C ASP A 195 -10.85 -6.34 -12.21
N VAL A 196 -9.80 -7.13 -12.50
CA VAL A 196 -9.82 -8.59 -12.35
C VAL A 196 -10.10 -9.00 -10.90
N VAL A 197 -9.46 -8.34 -9.91
CA VAL A 197 -9.72 -8.59 -8.48
C VAL A 197 -11.16 -8.23 -8.11
N ALA A 198 -11.67 -7.09 -8.58
CA ALA A 198 -13.02 -6.64 -8.28
C ALA A 198 -14.06 -7.62 -8.85
N ARG A 199 -13.90 -8.07 -10.10
CA ARG A 199 -14.75 -9.09 -10.71
C ARG A 199 -14.62 -10.44 -10.02
N GLY A 200 -13.42 -10.83 -9.61
CA GLY A 200 -13.18 -12.04 -8.81
C GLY A 200 -13.97 -12.05 -7.51
N ARG A 201 -13.86 -10.99 -6.71
CA ARG A 201 -14.60 -10.85 -5.45
C ARG A 201 -16.11 -10.75 -5.65
N ALA A 202 -16.55 -10.18 -6.76
CA ALA A 202 -17.96 -10.09 -7.12
C ALA A 202 -18.54 -11.37 -7.74
N GLY A 203 -17.72 -12.41 -7.95
CA GLY A 203 -18.15 -13.65 -8.61
C GLY A 203 -18.51 -13.47 -10.09
N LYS A 204 -17.93 -12.47 -10.77
CA LYS A 204 -18.21 -12.09 -12.16
C LYS A 204 -17.11 -12.53 -13.15
N LEU A 205 -16.26 -13.46 -12.76
CA LEU A 205 -15.25 -14.05 -13.65
C LEU A 205 -15.89 -15.06 -14.60
N THR A 206 -15.39 -15.09 -15.82
CA THR A 206 -15.84 -15.95 -16.92
C THR A 206 -14.72 -16.90 -17.34
N ALA A 207 -15.04 -17.93 -18.12
CA ALA A 207 -14.02 -18.83 -18.67
C ALA A 207 -12.93 -18.10 -19.49
N ALA A 208 -13.29 -16.98 -20.13
CA ALA A 208 -12.36 -16.16 -20.89
C ALA A 208 -11.27 -15.51 -20.03
N ASP A 209 -11.53 -15.29 -18.73
CA ASP A 209 -10.56 -14.72 -17.79
C ASP A 209 -9.45 -15.71 -17.40
N TYR A 210 -9.66 -17.00 -17.63
CA TYR A 210 -8.67 -18.06 -17.34
C TYR A 210 -7.96 -18.55 -18.61
N ALA A 211 -8.60 -18.38 -19.76
CA ALA A 211 -8.10 -18.87 -21.03
C ALA A 211 -6.82 -18.14 -21.46
N GLY A 212 -5.84 -18.90 -21.94
CA GLY A 212 -4.63 -18.36 -22.55
C GLY A 212 -3.61 -17.77 -21.57
N THR A 213 -3.68 -18.11 -20.27
CA THR A 213 -2.63 -17.77 -19.30
C THR A 213 -1.29 -18.33 -19.75
N THR A 214 -0.25 -17.49 -19.83
CA THR A 214 1.09 -17.91 -20.27
C THR A 214 2.02 -18.22 -19.11
N PHE A 215 1.88 -17.50 -18.01
CA PHE A 215 2.54 -17.74 -16.74
C PHE A 215 1.69 -17.19 -15.60
N SER A 216 2.00 -17.56 -14.36
CA SER A 216 1.25 -17.07 -13.21
C SER A 216 2.12 -16.67 -12.03
N LEU A 217 1.58 -15.77 -11.20
CA LEU A 217 2.15 -15.32 -9.95
C LEU A 217 1.24 -15.77 -8.79
N THR A 218 1.84 -16.44 -7.81
CA THR A 218 1.19 -16.78 -6.55
C THR A 218 1.95 -16.18 -5.37
N ASN A 219 1.22 -15.78 -4.32
CA ASN A 219 1.79 -15.09 -3.16
C ASN A 219 1.44 -15.78 -1.83
N PRO A 220 2.05 -16.93 -1.53
CA PRO A 220 1.89 -17.61 -0.24
C PRO A 220 2.56 -16.84 0.92
N GLY A 221 3.48 -15.91 0.64
CA GLY A 221 4.16 -15.09 1.63
C GLY A 221 3.23 -14.27 2.53
N GLY A 222 2.03 -13.94 2.06
CA GLY A 222 0.99 -13.30 2.88
C GLY A 222 0.55 -14.13 4.10
N PHE A 223 0.82 -15.44 4.09
CA PHE A 223 0.54 -16.38 5.18
C PHE A 223 1.79 -16.75 6.00
N GLY A 224 2.93 -16.10 5.76
CA GLY A 224 4.19 -16.40 6.44
C GLY A 224 4.98 -17.56 5.81
N THR A 225 4.55 -18.09 4.66
CA THR A 225 5.28 -19.12 3.93
C THR A 225 6.58 -18.56 3.34
N GLU A 226 7.73 -19.15 3.68
CA GLU A 226 9.04 -18.68 3.19
C GLU A 226 9.23 -18.96 1.69
N ALA A 227 8.87 -20.15 1.23
CA ALA A 227 8.97 -20.52 -0.17
C ALA A 227 7.86 -21.53 -0.52
N SER A 228 7.44 -21.52 -1.79
CA SER A 228 6.45 -22.47 -2.31
C SER A 228 6.91 -23.01 -3.65
N VAL A 229 6.63 -24.27 -3.91
CA VAL A 229 6.88 -24.93 -5.20
C VAL A 229 5.52 -25.30 -5.80
N PRO A 230 4.88 -24.38 -6.53
CA PRO A 230 3.56 -24.64 -7.10
C PRO A 230 3.61 -25.71 -8.20
N ARG A 231 2.53 -26.48 -8.37
CA ARG A 231 2.38 -27.38 -9.50
C ARG A 231 2.10 -26.59 -10.77
N LEU A 232 2.95 -26.72 -11.79
CA LEU A 232 2.79 -26.05 -13.08
C LEU A 232 1.61 -26.65 -13.86
N MET A 233 0.73 -25.79 -14.38
CA MET A 233 -0.41 -26.22 -15.19
C MET A 233 0.00 -26.42 -16.65
N GLN A 234 -0.59 -27.40 -17.34
CA GLN A 234 -0.41 -27.58 -18.78
C GLN A 234 -0.76 -26.29 -19.53
N GLY A 235 0.04 -25.95 -20.55
CA GLY A 235 -0.15 -24.74 -21.36
C GLY A 235 0.49 -23.47 -20.79
N GLN A 236 1.12 -23.53 -19.61
CA GLN A 236 1.91 -22.43 -19.04
C GLN A 236 3.41 -22.74 -19.09
N GLY A 237 4.25 -21.71 -19.25
CA GLY A 237 5.70 -21.87 -19.22
C GLY A 237 6.25 -22.02 -17.80
N LEU A 238 5.76 -21.19 -16.87
CA LEU A 238 6.19 -21.20 -15.47
C LEU A 238 5.15 -20.61 -14.51
N ILE A 239 5.33 -20.92 -13.22
CA ILE A 239 4.67 -20.25 -12.11
C ILE A 239 5.74 -19.66 -11.20
N LEU A 240 5.62 -18.37 -10.89
CA LEU A 240 6.47 -17.68 -9.92
C LEU A 240 5.74 -17.61 -8.58
N ALA A 241 6.41 -17.97 -7.48
CA ALA A 241 5.86 -17.82 -6.14
C ALA A 241 6.70 -16.86 -5.30
N THR A 242 6.03 -15.97 -4.58
CA THR A 242 6.67 -15.01 -3.66
C THR A 242 6.50 -15.45 -2.21
N GLY A 243 7.62 -15.57 -1.51
CA GLY A 243 7.70 -15.87 -0.09
C GLY A 243 7.35 -14.70 0.82
N ALA A 244 7.38 -14.95 2.12
CA ALA A 244 7.22 -13.93 3.13
C ALA A 244 8.38 -12.91 3.06
N ILE A 245 8.05 -11.63 3.25
CA ILE A 245 9.03 -10.56 3.35
C ILE A 245 9.43 -10.41 4.82
N GLY A 246 10.72 -10.46 5.11
CA GLY A 246 11.23 -10.27 6.47
C GLY A 246 12.75 -10.26 6.52
N VAL A 247 13.31 -9.94 7.68
CA VAL A 247 14.75 -10.12 7.91
C VAL A 247 15.10 -11.62 7.98
N PRO A 248 16.36 -12.00 7.73
CA PRO A 248 16.81 -13.38 7.92
C PRO A 248 16.40 -13.94 9.29
N VAL A 249 16.08 -15.23 9.34
CA VAL A 249 15.51 -15.88 10.55
C VAL A 249 16.37 -15.68 11.80
N GLN A 250 17.69 -15.60 11.65
CA GLN A 250 18.65 -15.38 12.74
C GLN A 250 18.53 -13.97 13.36
N ALA A 251 17.98 -13.01 12.61
CA ALA A 251 17.86 -11.62 12.98
C ALA A 251 16.43 -11.21 13.39
N ARG A 252 15.46 -12.14 13.34
CA ARG A 252 14.02 -11.87 13.52
C ARG A 252 13.67 -11.24 14.88
N ALA A 253 14.44 -11.54 15.92
CA ALA A 253 14.25 -11.02 17.28
C ALA A 253 15.28 -9.93 17.66
N MET A 254 16.12 -9.47 16.72
CA MET A 254 17.05 -8.38 16.98
C MET A 254 16.29 -7.07 17.19
N ASN A 255 16.88 -6.18 18.01
CA ASN A 255 16.37 -4.83 18.18
C ASN A 255 16.34 -4.11 16.81
N PRO A 256 15.20 -3.54 16.36
CA PRO A 256 15.10 -2.81 15.10
C PRO A 256 16.14 -1.70 14.94
N ALA A 257 16.49 -1.00 16.02
CA ALA A 257 17.54 0.02 15.98
C ALA A 257 18.90 -0.60 15.62
N MET A 258 19.23 -1.77 16.19
CA MET A 258 20.47 -2.49 15.85
C MET A 258 20.48 -2.96 14.39
N LEU A 259 19.32 -3.39 13.86
CA LEU A 259 19.21 -3.77 12.44
C LEU A 259 19.49 -2.59 11.52
N ALA A 260 19.03 -1.39 11.88
CA ALA A 260 19.33 -0.16 11.15
C ALA A 260 20.82 0.21 11.23
N GLU A 261 21.44 0.11 12.42
CA GLU A 261 22.87 0.37 12.62
C GLU A 261 23.75 -0.50 11.72
N ILE A 262 23.44 -1.80 11.61
CA ILE A 262 24.19 -2.75 10.77
C ILE A 262 23.70 -2.84 9.31
N ALA A 263 22.81 -1.95 8.88
CA ALA A 263 22.23 -1.92 7.54
C ALA A 263 21.62 -3.26 7.08
N MET A 264 20.90 -3.94 7.96
CA MET A 264 20.22 -5.20 7.64
C MET A 264 18.79 -4.96 7.15
N GLY A 265 18.54 -5.27 5.87
CA GLY A 265 17.23 -5.11 5.23
C GLY A 265 16.40 -6.40 5.17
N PRO A 266 15.10 -6.27 4.85
CA PRO A 266 14.26 -7.42 4.58
C PRO A 266 14.62 -8.08 3.25
N VAL A 267 14.41 -9.39 3.19
CA VAL A 267 14.56 -10.23 2.01
C VAL A 267 13.27 -10.98 1.72
N MET A 268 13.15 -11.52 0.52
CA MET A 268 12.07 -12.40 0.10
C MET A 268 12.63 -13.50 -0.78
N THR A 269 12.22 -14.74 -0.52
CA THR A 269 12.53 -15.85 -1.42
C THR A 269 11.52 -15.89 -2.55
N VAL A 270 12.02 -15.97 -3.78
CA VAL A 270 11.23 -16.10 -4.99
C VAL A 270 11.58 -17.43 -5.65
N THR A 271 10.57 -18.20 -6.01
CA THR A 271 10.74 -19.46 -6.72
C THR A 271 10.14 -19.36 -8.11
N SER A 272 10.78 -20.02 -9.08
CA SER A 272 10.31 -20.18 -10.44
C SER A 272 10.20 -21.67 -10.72
N THR A 273 8.98 -22.18 -10.82
CA THR A 273 8.70 -23.57 -11.20
C THR A 273 8.30 -23.62 -12.66
N TYR A 274 9.09 -24.32 -13.48
CA TYR A 274 9.02 -24.29 -14.95
C TYR A 274 9.07 -25.71 -15.54
N ASP A 275 8.54 -25.88 -16.74
CA ASP A 275 8.62 -27.15 -17.48
C ASP A 275 10.04 -27.33 -18.05
N HIS A 276 10.78 -28.31 -17.53
CA HIS A 276 12.18 -28.49 -17.88
C HIS A 276 12.36 -29.04 -19.31
N ARG A 277 11.28 -29.44 -19.99
CA ARG A 277 11.31 -29.80 -21.42
C ARG A 277 11.50 -28.58 -22.32
N THR A 278 11.00 -27.41 -21.92
CA THR A 278 10.96 -26.21 -22.77
C THR A 278 11.77 -25.04 -22.24
N VAL A 279 12.01 -24.98 -20.92
CA VAL A 279 12.76 -23.92 -20.24
C VAL A 279 13.96 -24.52 -19.54
N GLN A 280 15.15 -23.96 -19.77
CA GLN A 280 16.38 -24.41 -19.13
C GLN A 280 16.58 -23.76 -17.75
N GLY A 281 17.28 -24.44 -16.84
CA GLY A 281 17.55 -23.90 -15.52
C GLY A 281 18.33 -22.59 -15.51
N ALA A 282 19.21 -22.39 -16.49
CA ALA A 282 19.91 -21.12 -16.70
C ALA A 282 18.94 -19.99 -17.08
N GLU A 283 17.95 -20.23 -17.94
CA GLU A 283 16.95 -19.24 -18.33
C GLU A 283 16.08 -18.84 -17.13
N SER A 284 15.64 -19.83 -16.35
CA SER A 284 14.87 -19.58 -15.12
C SER A 284 15.68 -18.80 -14.07
N GLY A 285 16.97 -19.11 -13.90
CA GLY A 285 17.87 -18.37 -13.03
C GLY A 285 18.11 -16.92 -13.49
N LEU A 286 18.27 -16.70 -14.80
CA LEU A 286 18.41 -15.38 -15.40
C LEU A 286 17.12 -14.55 -15.30
N LEU A 287 15.95 -15.17 -15.37
CA LEU A 287 14.68 -14.51 -15.13
C LEU A 287 14.61 -13.98 -13.69
N LEU A 288 14.91 -14.82 -12.70
CA LEU A 288 14.90 -14.40 -11.29
C LEU A 288 15.93 -13.30 -11.02
N LYS A 289 17.12 -13.40 -11.64
CA LYS A 289 18.14 -12.33 -11.60
C LYS A 289 17.59 -11.02 -12.15
N ARG A 290 16.92 -11.08 -13.30
CA ARG A 290 16.41 -9.89 -13.97
C ARG A 290 15.29 -9.22 -13.18
N ILE A 291 14.42 -10.00 -12.55
CA ILE A 291 13.38 -9.47 -11.64
C ILE A 291 14.03 -8.73 -10.46
N GLU A 292 15.09 -9.28 -9.85
CA GLU A 292 15.86 -8.57 -8.81
C GLU A 292 16.43 -7.25 -9.33
N GLU A 293 17.14 -7.27 -10.47
CA GLU A 293 17.73 -6.07 -11.06
C GLU A 293 16.67 -4.97 -11.29
N LEU A 294 15.50 -5.32 -11.85
CA LEU A 294 14.40 -4.35 -12.04
C LEU A 294 13.87 -3.82 -10.71
N LEU A 295 13.69 -4.67 -9.70
CA LEU A 295 13.24 -4.25 -8.37
C LEU A 295 14.27 -3.36 -7.65
N ASP A 296 15.55 -3.47 -8.01
CA ASP A 296 16.66 -2.60 -7.58
C ASP A 296 16.91 -1.37 -8.50
N ASP A 297 15.91 -0.97 -9.30
CA ASP A 297 15.92 0.20 -10.20
C ASP A 297 16.73 0.07 -11.51
N ALA A 298 16.99 -1.14 -11.99
CA ALA A 298 17.56 -1.31 -13.33
C ALA A 298 16.65 -0.68 -14.40
N ASP A 299 17.29 -0.08 -15.40
CA ASP A 299 16.64 0.56 -16.56
C ASP A 299 15.63 1.66 -16.20
N GLY A 300 15.72 2.23 -15.00
CA GLY A 300 14.80 3.26 -14.54
C GLY A 300 13.41 2.73 -14.19
N PHE A 301 13.28 1.45 -13.84
CA PHE A 301 12.01 0.80 -13.49
C PHE A 301 11.16 1.64 -12.52
N TRP A 302 11.75 2.15 -11.43
CA TRP A 302 11.00 2.98 -10.48
C TRP A 302 10.78 4.39 -10.99
N THR A 303 11.71 4.94 -11.78
CA THR A 303 11.56 6.25 -12.40
C THR A 303 10.32 6.28 -13.31
N ASP A 304 10.12 5.24 -14.12
CA ASP A 304 8.95 5.10 -14.98
C ASP A 304 7.64 4.95 -14.18
N ILE A 305 7.66 4.12 -13.13
CA ILE A 305 6.50 3.94 -12.24
C ILE A 305 6.13 5.28 -11.57
N PHE A 306 7.11 5.99 -11.02
CA PHE A 306 6.89 7.27 -10.35
C PHE A 306 6.36 8.31 -11.34
N HIS A 307 6.92 8.39 -12.53
CA HIS A 307 6.46 9.30 -13.58
C HIS A 307 5.01 9.02 -13.99
N VAL A 308 4.67 7.76 -14.29
CA VAL A 308 3.31 7.35 -14.69
C VAL A 308 2.29 7.60 -13.58
N LEU A 309 2.68 7.41 -12.31
CA LEU A 309 1.83 7.70 -11.16
C LEU A 309 1.86 9.18 -10.72
N ARG A 310 2.71 10.01 -11.34
CA ARG A 310 2.95 11.41 -11.00
C ARG A 310 3.41 11.62 -9.55
N VAL A 311 4.30 10.76 -9.08
CA VAL A 311 4.92 10.85 -7.75
C VAL A 311 6.04 11.90 -7.79
N PRO A 312 5.96 13.02 -7.05
CA PRO A 312 6.88 14.17 -7.16
C PRO A 312 8.20 13.97 -6.41
N TRP A 313 8.67 12.73 -6.30
CA TRP A 313 9.82 12.34 -5.49
C TRP A 313 10.83 11.58 -6.32
N THR A 314 12.11 11.71 -6.01
CA THR A 314 13.11 10.76 -6.52
C THR A 314 12.80 9.38 -5.91
N PRO A 315 12.77 8.30 -6.73
CA PRO A 315 12.74 6.95 -6.19
C PRO A 315 13.93 6.69 -5.27
N ALA A 316 13.70 5.94 -4.20
CA ALA A 316 14.78 5.37 -3.42
C ALA A 316 15.58 4.39 -4.30
N ARG A 317 16.90 4.43 -4.18
CA ARG A 317 17.83 3.58 -4.92
C ARG A 317 18.71 2.80 -3.96
N LEU A 318 19.18 1.65 -4.42
CA LEU A 318 20.22 0.93 -3.69
C LEU A 318 21.51 1.72 -3.79
N ASP A 319 22.11 2.01 -2.64
CA ASP A 319 23.46 2.57 -2.53
C ASP A 319 24.20 1.87 -1.39
N LYS A 320 25.52 2.00 -1.36
CA LYS A 320 26.35 1.48 -0.28
C LYS A 320 26.06 2.27 0.99
N ASP A 321 25.99 1.56 2.11
CA ASP A 321 25.95 2.24 3.40
C ASP A 321 27.28 2.96 3.66
N HIS A 322 27.20 4.24 4.01
CA HIS A 322 28.34 5.10 4.31
C HIS A 322 28.48 5.41 5.80
N HIS A 323 27.49 4.99 6.59
CA HIS A 323 27.54 5.16 8.03
C HIS A 323 28.63 4.28 8.64
N THR A 324 29.29 4.82 9.66
CA THR A 324 30.29 4.11 10.41
C THR A 324 29.83 4.00 11.86
N LEU A 325 29.96 2.81 12.45
CA LEU A 325 29.67 2.56 13.86
C LEU A 325 30.58 3.36 14.82
N ASN A 326 31.49 4.18 14.30
CA ASN A 326 32.37 5.03 15.08
C ASN A 326 31.66 6.36 15.38
N THR A 327 31.40 6.60 16.67
CA THR A 327 30.64 7.75 17.22
C THR A 327 31.10 9.15 16.77
N ASN A 328 32.31 9.30 16.24
CA ASN A 328 32.83 10.61 15.83
C ASN A 328 32.06 11.27 14.67
N ASN A 329 31.37 10.48 13.84
CA ASN A 329 30.61 11.02 12.69
C ASN A 329 29.16 11.40 13.03
N ALA A 330 28.62 10.95 14.16
CA ALA A 330 27.23 11.22 14.55
C ALA A 330 26.87 12.73 14.58
N PRO A 331 27.73 13.64 15.08
CA PRO A 331 27.44 15.08 15.02
C PRO A 331 27.35 15.64 13.60
N VAL A 332 28.14 15.08 12.66
CA VAL A 332 28.15 15.51 11.26
C VAL A 332 26.88 15.06 10.54
N GLU A 333 26.48 13.81 10.74
CA GLU A 333 25.22 13.27 10.21
C GLU A 333 24.02 14.05 10.78
N GLN A 334 24.02 14.32 12.09
CA GLN A 334 22.99 15.13 12.73
C GLN A 334 22.90 16.55 12.13
N ALA A 335 24.04 17.20 11.86
CA ALA A 335 24.06 18.51 11.23
C ALA A 335 23.46 18.50 9.82
N LYS A 336 23.71 17.43 9.05
CA LYS A 336 23.11 17.22 7.71
C LYS A 336 21.60 17.04 7.79
N VAL A 337 21.08 16.31 8.79
CA VAL A 337 19.62 16.21 9.02
C VAL A 337 19.01 17.58 9.29
N TRP A 338 19.64 18.43 10.10
CA TRP A 338 19.13 19.79 10.35
C TRP A 338 19.15 20.67 9.09
N GLN A 339 20.16 20.53 8.22
CA GLN A 339 20.20 21.22 6.94
C GLN A 339 19.06 20.77 6.03
N LEU A 340 18.82 19.45 5.94
CA LEU A 340 17.70 18.87 5.18
C LEU A 340 16.35 19.40 5.71
N MET A 341 16.12 19.35 7.02
CA MET A 341 14.91 19.91 7.65
C MET A 341 14.71 21.39 7.31
N THR A 342 15.79 22.17 7.34
CA THR A 342 15.76 23.61 7.01
C THR A 342 15.46 23.83 5.52
N ALA A 343 15.97 22.98 4.64
CA ALA A 343 15.68 23.03 3.21
C ALA A 343 14.18 22.81 2.95
N TYR A 344 13.56 21.79 3.56
CA TYR A 344 12.11 21.56 3.45
C TYR A 344 11.28 22.73 3.97
N ARG A 345 11.64 23.29 5.13
CA ARG A 345 10.95 24.46 5.70
C ARG A 345 11.02 25.71 4.82
N THR A 346 12.08 25.84 4.02
CA THR A 346 12.35 27.04 3.21
C THR A 346 11.86 26.90 1.77
N ARG A 347 12.01 25.71 1.17
CA ARG A 347 11.80 25.48 -0.26
C ARG A 347 10.78 24.38 -0.56
N GLY A 348 10.21 23.72 0.46
CA GLY A 348 9.25 22.64 0.26
C GLY A 348 8.03 23.05 -0.57
N CYS A 349 7.66 24.34 -0.55
CA CYS A 349 6.61 24.91 -1.38
C CYS A 349 6.81 24.71 -2.88
N GLN A 350 8.05 24.63 -3.35
CA GLN A 350 8.39 24.45 -4.77
C GLN A 350 8.13 23.02 -5.26
N LEU A 351 8.09 22.03 -4.35
CA LEU A 351 7.71 20.64 -4.66
C LEU A 351 6.23 20.33 -4.37
N ALA A 352 5.47 21.29 -3.85
CA ALA A 352 4.07 21.08 -3.54
C ALA A 352 3.23 20.95 -4.82
N ASP A 353 2.27 20.02 -4.81
CA ASP A 353 1.34 19.74 -5.92
C ASP A 353 0.19 20.76 -5.93
N LEU A 354 0.51 22.01 -6.27
CA LEU A 354 -0.41 23.15 -6.17
C LEU A 354 -1.23 23.39 -7.45
N ASP A 355 -0.72 22.97 -8.61
CA ASP A 355 -1.36 23.21 -9.89
C ASP A 355 -2.40 22.10 -10.20
N PRO A 356 -3.70 22.43 -10.29
CA PRO A 356 -4.73 21.45 -10.61
C PRO A 356 -4.72 21.01 -12.10
N LEU A 357 -4.03 21.73 -13.00
CA LEU A 357 -4.04 21.50 -14.44
C LEU A 357 -2.81 20.73 -14.92
N GLU A 358 -1.62 21.25 -14.62
CA GLU A 358 -0.36 20.65 -15.03
C GLU A 358 0.33 19.95 -13.88
N TYR A 359 1.04 18.87 -14.20
CA TYR A 359 1.97 18.24 -13.28
C TYR A 359 3.39 18.47 -13.80
N LYS A 360 4.17 19.26 -13.05
CA LYS A 360 5.61 19.40 -13.25
C LYS A 360 6.29 19.13 -11.93
N ALA A 361 6.90 17.95 -11.80
CA ALA A 361 7.78 17.67 -10.69
C ALA A 361 9.20 18.10 -11.04
N ASP A 362 9.52 19.35 -10.75
CA ASP A 362 10.90 19.81 -10.81
C ASP A 362 11.62 19.28 -9.57
N LEU A 363 12.31 18.15 -9.72
CA LEU A 363 13.08 17.55 -8.62
C LEU A 363 14.10 18.57 -8.10
N LEU A 364 14.02 18.87 -6.80
CA LEU A 364 14.97 19.78 -6.13
C LEU A 364 16.05 18.96 -5.43
N PRO A 365 17.32 19.02 -5.88
CA PRO A 365 18.40 18.25 -5.25
C PRO A 365 18.53 18.53 -3.75
N SER A 366 18.31 19.77 -3.31
CA SER A 366 18.38 20.14 -1.89
C SER A 366 17.32 19.51 -0.99
N LEU A 367 16.29 18.87 -1.55
CA LEU A 367 15.25 18.16 -0.80
C LEU A 367 15.43 16.62 -0.87
N ASP A 368 16.39 16.16 -1.67
CA ASP A 368 16.78 14.76 -1.75
C ASP A 368 17.77 14.42 -0.62
N PRO A 369 17.52 13.38 0.20
CA PRO A 369 18.47 12.95 1.23
C PRO A 369 19.85 12.60 0.68
N SER A 370 19.93 12.08 -0.56
CA SER A 370 21.20 11.70 -1.20
C SER A 370 22.13 12.89 -1.42
N TRP A 371 21.61 14.10 -1.59
CA TRP A 371 22.40 15.33 -1.68
C TRP A 371 23.25 15.57 -0.43
N TYR A 372 22.78 15.12 0.72
CA TYR A 372 23.48 15.23 2.00
C TYR A 372 24.36 14.00 2.31
N GLY A 373 24.37 13.02 1.40
CA GLY A 373 25.08 11.75 1.54
C GLY A 373 24.34 10.70 2.36
N PHE A 374 23.03 10.86 2.58
CA PHE A 374 22.19 9.80 3.16
C PHE A 374 21.77 8.81 2.09
N THR A 375 21.75 7.55 2.47
CA THR A 375 21.41 6.40 1.63
C THR A 375 20.10 5.79 2.10
N ILE A 376 19.64 4.75 1.40
CA ILE A 376 18.45 4.00 1.79
C ILE A 376 18.57 3.32 3.16
N TRP A 377 19.80 3.09 3.63
CA TRP A 377 20.12 2.43 4.90
C TRP A 377 19.97 3.37 6.10
N ASP A 378 20.11 4.68 5.88
CA ASP A 378 19.98 5.70 6.94
C ASP A 378 18.52 5.97 7.33
N LEU A 379 17.56 5.54 6.51
CA LEU A 379 16.14 5.84 6.69
C LEU A 379 15.59 5.36 8.05
N ASP A 380 16.08 4.24 8.56
CA ASP A 380 15.61 3.67 9.82
C ASP A 380 16.51 4.00 11.03
N ARG A 381 17.55 4.81 10.83
CA ARG A 381 18.42 5.31 11.91
C ARG A 381 17.79 6.49 12.62
N GLU A 382 18.03 6.61 13.92
CA GLU A 382 17.45 7.66 14.76
C GLU A 382 18.28 8.94 14.77
N PHE A 383 17.60 10.08 14.68
CA PHE A 383 18.17 11.41 14.74
C PHE A 383 17.38 12.31 15.69
N LEU A 384 18.04 13.32 16.24
CA LEU A 384 17.43 14.31 17.12
C LEU A 384 16.58 15.30 16.31
N THR A 385 15.37 15.58 16.78
CA THR A 385 14.37 16.35 16.03
C THR A 385 13.97 17.70 16.64
N ASP A 386 14.64 18.13 17.72
CA ASP A 386 14.40 19.42 18.39
C ASP A 386 12.89 19.66 18.71
N GLY A 387 12.18 18.60 19.11
CA GLY A 387 10.77 18.68 19.50
C GLY A 387 9.76 18.59 18.34
N MET A 388 10.18 18.19 17.13
CA MET A 388 9.25 17.90 16.02
C MET A 388 8.20 16.88 16.47
N CYS A 389 6.91 17.20 16.25
CA CYS A 389 5.79 16.38 16.70
C CYS A 389 5.80 16.05 18.20
N GLY A 390 6.45 16.88 19.04
CA GLY A 390 6.62 16.63 20.48
C GLY A 390 7.58 15.50 20.82
N ARG A 391 8.37 14.98 19.86
CA ARG A 391 9.36 13.92 20.07
C ARG A 391 10.78 14.50 20.09
N HIS A 392 11.67 13.88 20.87
CA HIS A 392 13.09 14.26 20.94
C HIS A 392 13.95 13.56 19.88
N SER A 393 13.61 12.32 19.52
CA SER A 393 14.22 11.57 18.42
C SER A 393 13.17 10.91 17.54
N MET A 394 13.50 10.75 16.26
CA MET A 394 12.71 10.09 15.22
C MET A 394 13.65 9.45 14.20
N THR A 395 13.19 8.45 13.47
CA THR A 395 14.00 7.94 12.36
C THR A 395 14.05 8.93 11.20
N LEU A 396 15.09 8.90 10.37
CA LEU A 396 15.18 9.78 9.18
C LEU A 396 13.95 9.64 8.27
N ARG A 397 13.42 8.42 8.14
CA ARG A 397 12.16 8.12 7.47
C ARG A 397 11.00 8.92 8.06
N GLU A 398 10.79 8.83 9.37
CA GLU A 398 9.70 9.54 10.03
C GLU A 398 9.84 11.06 9.86
N ILE A 399 11.06 11.59 9.94
CA ILE A 399 11.36 13.01 9.70
C ILE A 399 10.95 13.38 8.27
N LEU A 400 11.39 12.62 7.26
CA LEU A 400 11.05 12.87 5.86
C LEU A 400 9.54 12.77 5.60
N GLU A 401 8.86 11.79 6.18
CA GLU A 401 7.40 11.67 6.09
C GLU A 401 6.71 12.93 6.65
N VAL A 402 7.10 13.41 7.84
CA VAL A 402 6.54 14.64 8.42
C VAL A 402 6.82 15.86 7.54
N LEU A 403 8.06 16.03 7.06
CA LEU A 403 8.44 17.17 6.22
C LEU A 403 7.67 17.19 4.89
N ARG A 404 7.58 16.04 4.21
CA ARG A 404 6.83 15.89 2.95
C ARG A 404 5.34 16.11 3.16
N GLU A 405 4.78 15.58 4.24
CA GLU A 405 3.36 15.77 4.58
C GLU A 405 3.02 17.22 4.96
N THR A 406 3.96 17.92 5.59
CA THR A 406 3.74 19.28 6.09
C THR A 406 3.93 20.35 5.01
N TYR A 407 4.97 20.21 4.17
CA TYR A 407 5.45 21.29 3.30
C TYR A 407 5.23 21.06 1.80
N CYS A 408 4.93 19.83 1.36
CA CYS A 408 5.00 19.45 -0.06
C CYS A 408 3.78 18.65 -0.55
N ARG A 409 2.61 18.85 0.07
CA ARG A 409 1.36 18.19 -0.36
C ARG A 409 0.66 19.02 -1.42
N ARG A 410 -0.67 18.88 -1.53
CA ARG A 410 -1.53 19.69 -2.40
C ARG A 410 -1.78 21.11 -1.88
N TRP A 411 -0.88 21.58 -1.03
CA TRP A 411 -0.87 22.84 -0.32
C TRP A 411 0.48 22.95 0.39
N THR A 412 0.86 24.18 0.76
CA THR A 412 2.14 24.46 1.39
C THR A 412 2.06 25.72 2.26
N ILE A 413 3.16 26.04 2.94
CA ILE A 413 3.30 27.24 3.76
C ILE A 413 4.67 27.88 3.55
N GLU A 414 4.67 29.19 3.36
CA GLU A 414 5.89 30.00 3.31
C GLU A 414 5.94 30.90 4.55
N TYR A 415 6.90 30.65 5.44
CA TYR A 415 6.98 31.39 6.70
C TYR A 415 8.43 31.69 7.15
N MET A 416 9.43 31.10 6.51
CA MET A 416 10.83 31.24 6.91
C MET A 416 11.37 32.66 6.75
N HIS A 417 10.74 33.48 5.89
CA HIS A 417 11.03 34.91 5.71
C HIS A 417 10.63 35.77 6.93
N ILE A 418 9.81 35.26 7.85
CA ILE A 418 9.41 35.99 9.06
C ILE A 418 10.64 36.21 9.96
N VAL A 419 10.96 37.48 10.26
CA VAL A 419 12.11 37.84 11.12
C VAL A 419 11.86 37.48 12.59
N ASN A 420 10.64 37.67 13.09
CA ASN A 420 10.30 37.42 14.49
C ASN A 420 10.40 35.93 14.83
N ARG A 421 11.39 35.56 15.66
CA ARG A 421 11.63 34.16 16.06
C ARG A 421 10.42 33.54 16.74
N LYS A 422 9.75 34.21 17.67
CA LYS A 422 8.58 33.64 18.37
C LYS A 422 7.46 33.28 17.40
N ARG A 423 7.17 34.16 16.43
CA ARG A 423 6.16 33.89 15.38
C ARG A 423 6.58 32.73 14.47
N LYS A 424 7.84 32.68 14.06
CA LYS A 424 8.38 31.57 13.24
C LYS A 424 8.27 30.21 13.94
N HIS A 425 8.63 30.15 15.23
CA HIS A 425 8.50 28.92 16.02
C HIS A 425 7.02 28.55 16.21
N TRP A 426 6.15 29.53 16.48
CA TRP A 426 4.71 29.28 16.57
C TRP A 426 4.14 28.65 15.30
N VAL A 427 4.53 29.16 14.11
CA VAL A 427 4.10 28.57 12.83
C VAL A 427 4.65 27.15 12.70
N ARG A 428 5.96 26.95 12.89
CA ARG A 428 6.63 25.64 12.83
C ARG A 428 5.93 24.62 13.72
N ASP A 429 5.74 24.94 14.99
CA ASP A 429 5.16 24.03 15.98
C ASP A 429 3.69 23.74 15.64
N ARG A 430 2.94 24.72 15.12
CA ARG A 430 1.55 24.53 14.69
C ARG A 430 1.44 23.59 13.49
N VAL A 431 2.31 23.73 12.49
CA VAL A 431 2.26 22.96 11.24
C VAL A 431 2.88 21.58 11.40
N GLU A 432 4.05 21.45 12.02
CA GLU A 432 4.72 20.14 12.14
C GLU A 432 4.01 19.21 13.13
N ASN A 433 3.46 19.72 14.24
CA ASN A 433 2.79 18.87 15.24
C ASN A 433 1.51 18.21 14.71
N GLN A 434 0.81 18.85 13.77
CA GLN A 434 -0.37 18.27 13.13
C GLN A 434 -0.07 17.67 11.76
N ARG A 435 1.21 17.63 11.37
CA ARG A 435 1.66 17.36 9.99
C ARG A 435 0.88 18.18 8.96
N ASN A 436 0.46 19.35 9.42
CA ASN A 436 -0.40 20.31 8.76
C ASN A 436 -1.80 19.75 8.40
N THR A 437 -2.10 18.49 8.73
CA THR A 437 -3.36 17.82 8.37
C THR A 437 -4.48 18.04 9.38
N GLU A 438 -5.67 18.30 8.86
CA GLU A 438 -6.92 18.26 9.62
C GLU A 438 -7.73 17.00 9.26
N VAL A 439 -8.26 16.33 10.28
CA VAL A 439 -9.09 15.14 10.08
C VAL A 439 -10.55 15.57 10.00
N PHE A 440 -11.07 15.64 8.77
CA PHE A 440 -12.48 15.93 8.55
C PHE A 440 -13.35 14.70 8.84
N ASN A 441 -14.36 14.88 9.71
CA ASN A 441 -15.43 13.92 9.92
C ASN A 441 -16.37 13.87 8.70
N GLU A 442 -17.23 12.85 8.64
CA GLU A 442 -18.16 12.64 7.52
C GLU A 442 -19.09 13.83 7.29
N GLU A 443 -19.65 14.39 8.36
CA GLU A 443 -20.53 15.55 8.30
C GLU A 443 -19.84 16.78 7.67
N SER A 444 -18.60 17.08 8.06
CA SER A 444 -17.84 18.20 7.48
C SER A 444 -17.50 17.96 6.02
N ARG A 445 -17.20 16.71 5.63
CA ARG A 445 -16.97 16.36 4.21
C ARG A 445 -18.24 16.57 3.39
N MET A 446 -19.39 16.11 3.89
CA MET A 446 -20.68 16.31 3.23
C MET A 446 -21.04 17.79 3.11
N ARG A 447 -20.77 18.59 4.15
CA ARG A 447 -20.99 20.04 4.11
C ARG A 447 -20.09 20.74 3.08
N ILE A 448 -18.81 20.39 3.02
CA ILE A 448 -17.89 20.92 2.01
C ILE A 448 -18.36 20.55 0.60
N LEU A 449 -18.76 19.29 0.39
CA LEU A 449 -19.30 18.83 -0.89
C LEU A 449 -20.57 19.59 -1.29
N GLN A 450 -21.52 19.76 -0.37
CA GLN A 450 -22.74 20.54 -0.61
C GLN A 450 -22.44 21.98 -1.03
N ARG A 451 -21.47 22.64 -0.39
CA ARG A 451 -21.04 24.00 -0.73
C ARG A 451 -20.41 24.06 -2.12
N LEU A 452 -19.57 23.08 -2.48
CA LEU A 452 -19.01 22.96 -3.83
C LEU A 452 -20.09 22.75 -4.88
N THR A 453 -21.01 21.82 -4.65
CA THR A 453 -22.14 21.55 -5.54
C THR A 453 -23.04 22.77 -5.71
N SER A 454 -23.26 23.55 -4.64
CA SER A 454 -24.04 24.79 -4.71
C SER A 454 -23.33 25.87 -5.53
N ALA A 455 -22.01 25.99 -5.39
CA ALA A 455 -21.19 26.92 -6.18
C ALA A 455 -21.24 26.56 -7.68
N GLU A 456 -21.03 25.29 -8.01
CA GLU A 456 -21.03 24.78 -9.38
C GLU A 456 -22.41 24.90 -10.04
N ASN A 457 -23.47 24.42 -9.36
CA ASN A 457 -24.84 24.47 -9.88
C ASN A 457 -25.29 25.91 -10.18
N PHE A 458 -24.89 26.87 -9.35
CA PHE A 458 -25.22 28.27 -9.57
C PHE A 458 -24.57 28.81 -10.86
N GLU A 459 -23.29 28.49 -11.10
CA GLU A 459 -22.61 28.88 -12.34
C GLU A 459 -23.21 28.19 -13.57
N GLN A 460 -23.48 26.88 -13.48
CA GLN A 460 -24.12 26.14 -14.56
C GLN A 460 -25.50 26.72 -14.91
N PHE A 461 -26.31 27.04 -13.90
CA PHE A 461 -27.61 27.68 -14.10
C PHE A 461 -27.49 29.03 -14.82
N LEU A 462 -26.59 29.90 -14.36
CA LEU A 462 -26.36 31.20 -15.00
C LEU A 462 -25.86 31.03 -16.44
N HIS A 463 -25.02 30.02 -16.70
CA HIS A 463 -24.52 29.72 -18.04
C HIS A 463 -25.65 29.32 -19.00
N THR A 464 -26.54 28.41 -18.57
CA THR A 464 -27.64 27.92 -19.39
C THR A 464 -28.73 28.97 -19.58
N ARG A 465 -29.08 29.72 -18.52
CA ARG A 465 -30.23 30.63 -18.55
C ARG A 465 -29.94 31.98 -19.19
N TYR A 466 -28.71 32.49 -19.03
CA TYR A 466 -28.31 33.82 -19.51
C TYR A 466 -27.10 33.73 -20.45
N PRO A 467 -27.21 33.06 -21.61
CA PRO A 467 -26.13 32.98 -22.58
C PRO A 467 -25.73 34.39 -23.06
N GLY A 468 -24.43 34.62 -23.23
CA GLY A 468 -23.89 35.90 -23.71
C GLY A 468 -23.79 37.02 -22.67
N ASN A 469 -24.33 36.87 -21.46
CA ASN A 469 -24.17 37.84 -20.39
C ASN A 469 -22.80 37.69 -19.69
N LYS A 470 -22.10 38.81 -19.47
CA LYS A 470 -20.87 38.83 -18.66
C LYS A 470 -21.23 38.57 -17.19
N ARG A 471 -20.74 37.45 -16.64
CA ARG A 471 -21.01 37.00 -15.27
C ARG A 471 -19.76 36.84 -14.38
N PHE A 472 -18.57 36.88 -14.97
CA PHE A 472 -17.28 36.67 -14.28
C PHE A 472 -17.26 35.36 -13.47
N SER A 473 -17.46 34.25 -14.18
CA SER A 473 -17.65 32.90 -13.61
C SER A 473 -16.57 32.51 -12.60
N LEU A 474 -17.00 31.80 -11.55
CA LEU A 474 -16.12 31.16 -10.58
C LEU A 474 -15.61 29.77 -11.03
N GLU A 475 -16.06 29.25 -12.18
CA GLU A 475 -15.68 27.92 -12.69
C GLU A 475 -14.15 27.68 -12.63
N GLY A 476 -13.76 26.56 -12.03
CA GLY A 476 -12.37 26.16 -11.79
C GLY A 476 -11.77 26.73 -10.50
N ALA A 477 -12.46 27.65 -9.83
CA ALA A 477 -12.09 28.22 -8.53
C ALA A 477 -13.22 28.07 -7.50
N ASP A 478 -14.10 27.08 -7.69
CA ASP A 478 -15.29 26.79 -6.88
C ASP A 478 -14.96 26.57 -5.40
N THR A 479 -13.75 26.09 -5.10
CA THR A 479 -13.20 25.92 -3.74
C THR A 479 -13.17 27.23 -2.93
N LEU A 480 -13.27 28.39 -3.58
CA LEU A 480 -13.39 29.68 -2.89
C LEU A 480 -14.59 29.70 -1.92
N ILE A 481 -15.74 29.16 -2.31
CA ILE A 481 -16.96 29.18 -1.50
C ILE A 481 -16.82 28.38 -0.19
N PRO A 482 -16.46 27.09 -0.20
CA PRO A 482 -16.22 26.36 1.04
C PRO A 482 -15.06 26.95 1.86
N ALA A 483 -14.01 27.48 1.23
CA ALA A 483 -12.89 28.10 1.93
C ALA A 483 -13.31 29.37 2.70
N MET A 484 -14.02 30.29 2.05
CA MET A 484 -14.56 31.49 2.69
C MET A 484 -15.53 31.12 3.83
N SER A 485 -16.38 30.13 3.60
CA SER A 485 -17.32 29.66 4.61
C SER A 485 -16.59 29.14 5.85
N GLU A 486 -15.51 28.36 5.70
CA GLU A 486 -14.74 27.86 6.85
C GLU A 486 -14.01 28.99 7.60
N ILE A 487 -13.51 30.01 6.89
CA ILE A 487 -12.93 31.21 7.52
C ILE A 487 -13.97 31.93 8.39
N ILE A 488 -15.19 32.11 7.86
CA ILE A 488 -16.31 32.75 8.56
C ILE A 488 -16.76 31.88 9.76
N ASP A 489 -16.89 30.57 9.58
CA ASP A 489 -17.23 29.59 10.62
C ASP A 489 -16.20 29.67 11.77
N CYS A 490 -14.90 29.72 11.44
CA CYS A 490 -13.81 29.88 12.41
C CYS A 490 -13.83 31.24 13.12
N ALA A 491 -14.12 32.33 12.41
CA ALA A 491 -14.23 33.67 12.99
C ALA A 491 -15.38 33.74 14.00
N ALA A 492 -16.55 33.19 13.67
CA ALA A 492 -17.71 33.14 14.56
C ALA A 492 -17.46 32.30 15.82
N LYS A 493 -16.78 31.14 15.69
CA LYS A 493 -16.35 30.32 16.85
C LYS A 493 -15.49 31.14 17.82
N ARG A 494 -14.66 32.05 17.31
CA ARG A 494 -13.79 32.95 18.09
C ARG A 494 -14.48 34.22 18.60
N GLY A 495 -15.78 34.38 18.37
CA GLY A 495 -16.56 35.52 18.86
C GLY A 495 -16.45 36.79 18.00
N VAL A 496 -15.97 36.68 16.76
CA VAL A 496 -16.01 37.79 15.80
C VAL A 496 -17.47 38.09 15.45
N LYS A 497 -17.86 39.36 15.51
CA LYS A 497 -19.26 39.80 15.28
C LYS A 497 -19.57 40.09 13.82
N ARG A 498 -18.56 40.53 13.05
CA ARG A 498 -18.72 40.98 11.67
C ARG A 498 -17.50 40.61 10.83
N VAL A 499 -17.75 40.15 9.62
CA VAL A 499 -16.75 39.96 8.56
C VAL A 499 -17.03 40.95 7.44
N VAL A 500 -16.04 41.75 7.07
CA VAL A 500 -16.12 42.69 5.93
C VAL A 500 -15.25 42.13 4.81
N ILE A 501 -15.80 42.03 3.61
CA ILE A 501 -15.17 41.44 2.43
C ILE A 501 -14.99 42.53 1.38
N GLY A 502 -13.74 42.71 0.94
CA GLY A 502 -13.39 43.36 -0.32
C GLY A 502 -12.95 42.30 -1.33
N MET A 503 -13.52 42.28 -2.53
CA MET A 503 -13.16 41.34 -3.59
C MET A 503 -13.34 41.97 -4.97
N ALA A 504 -12.61 41.43 -5.96
CA ALA A 504 -12.80 41.75 -7.37
C ALA A 504 -14.10 41.15 -7.94
N HIS A 505 -14.28 41.24 -9.27
CA HIS A 505 -15.50 40.79 -9.96
C HIS A 505 -15.66 39.26 -10.03
N ARG A 506 -14.56 38.49 -10.01
CA ARG A 506 -14.60 37.03 -10.24
C ARG A 506 -15.35 36.30 -9.11
N GLY A 507 -16.39 35.56 -9.47
CA GLY A 507 -17.22 34.80 -8.53
C GLY A 507 -18.07 35.65 -7.59
N ARG A 508 -18.19 36.97 -7.80
CA ARG A 508 -18.91 37.87 -6.88
C ARG A 508 -20.39 37.50 -6.73
N LEU A 509 -21.07 37.16 -7.82
CA LEU A 509 -22.47 36.72 -7.78
C LEU A 509 -22.63 35.41 -6.98
N ASN A 510 -21.64 34.52 -7.09
CA ASN A 510 -21.59 33.27 -6.35
C ASN A 510 -21.44 33.53 -4.84
N VAL A 511 -20.55 34.44 -4.45
CA VAL A 511 -20.39 34.89 -3.05
C VAL A 511 -21.66 35.57 -2.52
N LEU A 512 -22.30 36.42 -3.32
CA LEU A 512 -23.57 37.06 -2.94
C LEU A 512 -24.66 36.03 -2.64
N ALA A 513 -24.81 35.02 -3.48
CA ALA A 513 -25.81 33.97 -3.32
C ALA A 513 -25.45 33.02 -2.16
N ASN A 514 -24.25 32.43 -2.19
CA ASN A 514 -23.89 31.29 -1.35
C ASN A 514 -23.23 31.67 -0.01
N ILE A 515 -22.75 32.90 0.16
CA ILE A 515 -22.17 33.39 1.44
C ILE A 515 -23.06 34.44 2.09
N LEU A 516 -23.53 35.44 1.33
CA LEU A 516 -24.37 36.50 1.89
C LEU A 516 -25.87 36.16 1.91
N ASN A 517 -26.27 35.00 1.36
CA ASN A 517 -27.66 34.58 1.23
C ASN A 517 -28.55 35.61 0.50
N LYS A 518 -27.98 36.35 -0.47
CA LYS A 518 -28.78 37.24 -1.33
C LYS A 518 -29.73 36.37 -2.15
N SER A 519 -31.03 36.66 -2.04
CA SER A 519 -32.06 35.85 -2.69
C SER A 519 -31.82 35.73 -4.20
N TYR A 520 -32.02 34.54 -4.76
CA TYR A 520 -31.91 34.28 -6.19
C TYR A 520 -32.83 35.19 -7.02
N ALA A 521 -34.06 35.44 -6.55
CA ALA A 521 -35.01 36.33 -7.21
C ALA A 521 -34.42 37.74 -7.42
N LYS A 522 -33.76 38.30 -6.39
CA LYS A 522 -33.10 39.61 -6.48
C LYS A 522 -31.90 39.59 -7.42
N ILE A 523 -31.13 38.51 -7.43
CA ILE A 523 -30.01 38.38 -8.37
C ILE A 523 -30.53 38.29 -9.81
N PHE A 524 -31.59 37.50 -10.05
CA PHE A 524 -32.12 37.28 -11.40
C PHE A 524 -32.89 38.48 -11.94
N SER A 525 -33.57 39.28 -11.10
CA SER A 525 -34.19 40.53 -11.54
C SER A 525 -33.15 41.51 -12.10
N GLU A 526 -31.95 41.55 -11.52
CA GLU A 526 -30.80 42.34 -12.03
C GLU A 526 -30.27 41.80 -13.39
N PHE A 527 -30.53 40.54 -13.72
CA PHE A 527 -30.24 40.00 -15.07
C PHE A 527 -31.34 40.32 -16.08
N GLU A 528 -32.60 40.39 -15.64
CA GLU A 528 -33.75 40.69 -16.49
C GLU A 528 -33.96 42.20 -16.69
N GLY A 529 -33.20 43.05 -16.00
CA GLY A 529 -33.29 44.51 -16.09
C GLY A 529 -34.51 45.08 -15.34
N VAL A 530 -35.15 44.28 -14.49
CA VAL A 530 -36.31 44.68 -13.69
C VAL A 530 -35.81 45.25 -12.37
N MET A 531 -35.84 46.58 -12.25
CA MET A 531 -35.55 47.29 -11.00
C MET A 531 -36.70 47.09 -10.02
N LEU A 532 -36.42 46.60 -8.81
CA LEU A 532 -37.44 46.45 -7.78
C LEU A 532 -37.80 47.83 -7.18
N PRO A 533 -39.04 48.04 -6.69
CA PRO A 533 -39.44 49.31 -6.08
C PRO A 533 -38.52 49.67 -4.91
N GLY A 534 -37.84 50.82 -4.98
CA GLY A 534 -36.88 51.29 -3.96
C GLY A 534 -35.40 51.20 -4.34
N GLU A 535 -35.04 50.67 -5.52
CA GLU A 535 -33.64 50.61 -6.02
C GLU A 535 -33.22 51.83 -6.86
N SER A 536 -34.11 52.83 -6.98
CA SER A 536 -33.97 53.99 -7.87
C SER A 536 -33.42 55.25 -7.19
N GLU A 537 -32.26 55.17 -6.53
CA GLU A 537 -31.51 56.35 -6.09
C GLU A 537 -30.08 56.35 -6.66
N GLY A 538 -29.89 57.03 -7.80
CA GLY A 538 -28.57 57.29 -8.41
C GLY A 538 -28.40 56.83 -9.86
N SER A 539 -27.21 57.04 -10.43
CA SER A 539 -26.86 56.59 -11.80
C SER A 539 -26.76 55.07 -11.95
N GLY A 540 -26.83 54.33 -10.84
CA GLY A 540 -26.59 52.89 -10.78
C GLY A 540 -25.13 52.52 -11.04
N ASP A 541 -24.75 51.31 -10.64
CA ASP A 541 -23.53 50.65 -11.08
C ASP A 541 -23.90 49.21 -11.49
N VAL A 542 -23.03 48.55 -12.25
CA VAL A 542 -23.27 47.18 -12.69
C VAL A 542 -23.38 46.22 -11.50
N LYS A 543 -24.23 45.20 -11.63
CA LYS A 543 -24.60 44.22 -10.57
C LYS A 543 -23.43 43.61 -9.78
N TYR A 544 -22.23 43.59 -10.35
CA TYR A 544 -21.01 43.08 -9.74
C TYR A 544 -20.11 44.15 -9.07
N HIS A 545 -20.60 45.38 -8.87
CA HIS A 545 -19.94 46.44 -8.09
C HIS A 545 -20.71 46.85 -6.84
N LEU A 546 -22.00 46.50 -6.76
CA LEU A 546 -22.87 46.86 -5.65
C LEU A 546 -22.47 46.12 -4.38
N GLY A 547 -22.44 46.85 -3.25
CA GLY A 547 -22.27 46.27 -1.93
C GLY A 547 -23.51 45.51 -1.48
N ALA A 548 -23.33 44.61 -0.52
CA ALA A 548 -24.42 43.85 0.07
C ALA A 548 -24.14 43.52 1.54
N ARG A 549 -25.21 43.31 2.29
CA ARG A 549 -25.15 42.90 3.70
C ARG A 549 -26.04 41.69 3.88
N GLY A 550 -25.53 40.69 4.59
CA GLY A 550 -26.24 39.46 4.89
C GLY A 550 -25.92 38.95 6.29
N VAL A 551 -26.72 37.98 6.74
CA VAL A 551 -26.46 37.22 7.95
C VAL A 551 -26.11 35.81 7.53
N TYR A 552 -24.97 35.33 8.02
CA TYR A 552 -24.49 33.99 7.77
C TYR A 552 -24.71 33.15 9.03
N ALA A 553 -25.54 32.11 8.91
CA ALA A 553 -25.82 31.16 9.98
C ALA A 553 -24.72 30.11 10.02
N THR A 554 -24.00 30.03 11.14
CA THR A 554 -22.89 29.08 11.28
C THR A 554 -23.38 27.75 11.85
N PRO A 555 -22.66 26.64 11.60
CA PRO A 555 -23.00 25.34 12.18
C PRO A 555 -23.00 25.31 13.72
N CYS A 556 -22.33 26.25 14.38
CA CYS A 556 -22.32 26.35 15.84
C CYS A 556 -23.51 27.13 16.42
N GLY A 557 -24.51 27.45 15.59
CA GLY A 557 -25.74 28.15 15.99
C GLY A 557 -25.54 29.64 16.26
N LYS A 558 -24.38 30.20 15.90
CA LYS A 558 -24.10 31.63 16.00
C LYS A 558 -24.28 32.28 14.64
N ASP A 559 -25.00 33.39 14.62
CA ASP A 559 -25.10 34.23 13.43
C ASP A 559 -23.94 35.22 13.40
N ILE A 560 -23.35 35.40 12.22
CA ILE A 560 -22.31 36.41 11.98
C ILE A 560 -22.73 37.31 10.84
N GLU A 561 -22.54 38.61 11.04
CA GLU A 561 -22.84 39.61 10.02
C GLU A 561 -21.75 39.59 8.94
N VAL A 562 -22.15 39.43 7.67
CA VAL A 562 -21.22 39.46 6.53
C VAL A 562 -21.56 40.66 5.65
N VAL A 563 -20.57 41.51 5.41
CA VAL A 563 -20.70 42.72 4.59
C VAL A 563 -19.74 42.61 3.41
N LEU A 564 -20.27 42.75 2.21
CA LEU A 564 -19.51 42.89 0.98
C LEU A 564 -19.51 44.36 0.57
N THR A 565 -18.33 44.97 0.55
CA THR A 565 -18.22 46.40 0.19
C THR A 565 -18.42 46.62 -1.31
N ALA A 566 -18.87 47.83 -1.68
CA ALA A 566 -18.93 48.24 -3.08
C ALA A 566 -17.51 48.49 -3.61
N ASN A 567 -17.27 48.24 -4.89
CA ASN A 567 -15.96 48.45 -5.51
C ASN A 567 -16.08 48.88 -6.97
N PRO A 568 -15.21 49.77 -7.47
CA PRO A 568 -15.12 50.07 -8.88
C PRO A 568 -14.44 48.92 -9.66
N SER A 569 -14.36 49.06 -10.99
CA SER A 569 -13.59 48.16 -11.87
C SER A 569 -12.08 48.15 -11.61
N HIS A 570 -11.53 49.16 -10.91
CA HIS A 570 -10.10 49.25 -10.58
C HIS A 570 -9.74 48.17 -9.56
N LEU A 571 -9.03 47.13 -10.03
CA LEU A 571 -8.61 46.00 -9.20
C LEU A 571 -7.75 46.49 -8.02
N GLU A 572 -7.88 45.82 -6.88
CA GLU A 572 -7.20 46.12 -5.61
C GLU A 572 -7.50 47.49 -4.96
N ALA A 573 -8.17 48.43 -5.66
CA ALA A 573 -8.49 49.76 -5.13
C ALA A 573 -9.45 49.73 -3.93
N VAL A 574 -10.17 48.61 -3.74
CA VAL A 574 -11.05 48.36 -2.60
C VAL A 574 -10.28 48.00 -1.32
N ASN A 575 -9.03 47.54 -1.41
CA ASN A 575 -8.29 47.05 -0.24
C ASN A 575 -8.08 48.09 0.89
N PRO A 576 -7.78 49.37 0.61
CA PRO A 576 -7.65 50.39 1.66
C PRO A 576 -8.99 51.02 2.10
N VAL A 577 -10.10 50.74 1.40
CA VAL A 577 -11.45 51.27 1.66
C VAL A 577 -12.15 50.41 2.71
#